data_AF-A0A2E7VFY6-F1
#
_entry.id   AF-A0A2E7VFY6-F1
#
_cell.length_a   1.000
_cell.length_b   1.000
_cell.length_c   1.000
_cell.angle_alpha   90.00
_cell.angle_beta   90.00
_cell.angle_gamma   90.00
#
_symmetry.space_group_name_H-M   'P 1'
#
loop_
_entity.id
_entity.type
_entity.pdbx_description
1 polymer ?
#
loop_
_entity_poly.entity_id
_entity_poly.type
_entity_poly.pdbx_seq_one_letter_code
_entity_poly.pdbx_strand_id
1 'polypeptide(L)'
;MKLGVTALVGLVLLACCMFAEEEATPKDRLIVETLTRLKRFNVSGNEKWKGAVERYARSLRGEEGYFDLVEQFSVKGEAPELMQLAQRDPSSGEAAKAVQLLFRLNEEERIANALAAGPKKKTVAIAKLVGFVQTPAAKKLLEKHRTTNKPASTVASGAPAIITGSEDIATLAR
;
A
#
# COMPACT_ATOMS: atom_id res chain seq x y z
N MET A 1 9.04 -53.60 -13.20
CA MET A 1 7.63 -53.42 -12.82
C MET A 1 7.60 -52.58 -11.54
N LYS A 2 6.71 -51.57 -11.54
CA LYS A 2 6.21 -50.65 -10.49
C LYS A 2 6.41 -51.17 -9.03
N LEU A 3 6.57 -50.40 -7.95
CA LEU A 3 5.91 -49.21 -7.40
C LEU A 3 6.89 -48.65 -6.32
N GLY A 4 7.10 -47.35 -6.08
CA GLY A 4 6.13 -46.35 -5.66
C GLY A 4 6.69 -45.60 -4.44
N VAL A 5 7.59 -44.64 -4.65
CA VAL A 5 8.06 -43.68 -3.63
C VAL A 5 7.57 -42.29 -4.05
N THR A 6 6.25 -42.12 -4.01
CA THR A 6 5.59 -40.82 -4.24
C THR A 6 4.41 -40.73 -3.28
N ALA A 7 4.69 -40.65 -1.99
CA ALA A 7 3.67 -40.41 -0.98
C ALA A 7 4.27 -39.79 0.29
N LEU A 8 4.93 -38.63 0.13
CA LEU A 8 5.18 -37.74 1.27
C LEU A 8 5.17 -36.27 0.84
N VAL A 9 4.17 -35.87 0.06
CA VAL A 9 3.92 -34.45 -0.30
C VAL A 9 2.49 -34.02 0.06
N GLY A 10 1.67 -34.92 0.60
CA GLY A 10 0.28 -34.63 0.93
C GLY A 10 0.04 -34.59 2.43
N LEU A 11 0.38 -33.48 3.11
CA LEU A 11 -0.37 -32.95 4.28
C LEU A 11 0.26 -31.65 4.84
N VAL A 12 0.78 -30.75 4.02
CA VAL A 12 0.71 -29.33 4.40
C VAL A 12 -0.66 -28.87 3.95
N LEU A 13 -1.67 -29.38 4.67
CA LEU A 13 -3.02 -28.86 4.63
C LEU A 13 -2.85 -27.41 5.05
N LEU A 14 -2.80 -26.57 4.04
CA LEU A 14 -3.13 -25.17 4.03
C LEU A 14 -4.24 -24.96 5.06
N ALA A 15 -3.84 -24.71 6.31
CA ALA A 15 -4.69 -24.20 7.36
C ALA A 15 -5.02 -22.78 6.90
N CYS A 16 -5.96 -22.73 5.97
CA CYS A 16 -6.72 -21.55 5.66
C CYS A 16 -7.43 -21.25 6.98
N CYS A 17 -6.77 -20.46 7.84
CA CYS A 17 -7.42 -19.74 8.90
C CYS A 17 -8.44 -18.83 8.21
N MET A 18 -9.59 -19.43 7.86
CA MET A 18 -10.82 -18.71 7.64
C MET A 18 -11.14 -18.11 9.00
N PHE A 19 -10.51 -16.97 9.29
CA PHE A 19 -11.00 -16.05 10.29
C PHE A 19 -12.40 -15.69 9.80
N ALA A 20 -13.40 -16.39 10.32
CA ALA A 20 -14.78 -15.97 10.18
C ALA A 20 -14.85 -14.62 10.89
N GLU A 21 -14.75 -13.56 10.10
CA GLU A 21 -14.78 -12.21 10.63
C GLU A 21 -16.20 -11.95 11.14
N GLU A 22 -16.32 -11.71 12.44
CA GLU A 22 -17.59 -11.46 13.08
C GLU A 22 -18.22 -10.18 12.49
N GLU A 23 -19.48 -10.28 12.09
CA GLU A 23 -20.24 -9.16 11.50
C GLU A 23 -20.59 -8.11 12.55
N ALA A 24 -20.76 -6.86 12.10
CA ALA A 24 -21.17 -5.79 12.98
C ALA A 24 -22.60 -6.04 13.51
N THR A 25 -22.75 -5.96 14.83
CA THR A 25 -24.05 -6.07 15.48
C THR A 25 -24.68 -4.69 15.69
N PRO A 26 -26.02 -4.58 15.89
CA PRO A 26 -26.65 -3.33 16.31
C PRO A 26 -26.04 -2.73 17.59
N LYS A 27 -25.51 -3.59 18.46
CA LYS A 27 -24.81 -3.20 19.68
C LYS A 27 -23.46 -2.54 19.39
N ASP A 28 -22.72 -3.03 18.40
CA ASP A 28 -21.45 -2.43 17.97
C ASP A 28 -21.68 -1.02 17.45
N ARG A 29 -22.70 -0.84 16.60
CA ARG A 29 -23.12 0.48 16.13
C ARG A 29 -23.45 1.42 17.30
N LEU A 30 -24.27 0.98 18.25
CA LEU A 30 -24.62 1.81 19.42
C LEU A 30 -23.40 2.21 20.25
N ILE A 31 -22.45 1.28 20.45
CA ILE A 31 -21.18 1.55 21.13
C ILE A 31 -20.42 2.64 20.37
N VAL A 32 -20.23 2.48 19.06
CA VAL A 32 -19.47 3.42 18.24
C VAL A 32 -20.12 4.80 18.21
N GLU A 33 -21.43 4.89 17.98
CA GLU A 33 -22.15 6.17 18.00
C GLU A 33 -22.01 6.89 19.34
N THR A 34 -22.05 6.13 20.45
CA THR A 34 -21.83 6.66 21.79
C THR A 34 -20.40 7.17 21.95
N LEU A 35 -19.39 6.38 21.55
CA LEU A 35 -17.98 6.76 21.61
C LEU A 35 -17.70 8.02 20.78
N THR A 36 -18.28 8.13 19.59
CA THR A 36 -18.14 9.29 18.71
C THR A 36 -18.72 10.56 19.35
N ARG A 37 -19.88 10.47 20.01
CA ARG A 37 -20.51 11.62 20.70
C ARG A 37 -19.68 12.13 21.88
N LEU A 38 -18.96 11.26 22.57
CA LEU A 38 -18.16 11.62 23.74
C LEU A 38 -16.85 12.37 23.40
N LYS A 39 -16.49 12.46 22.11
CA LYS A 39 -15.37 13.26 21.55
C LYS A 39 -13.97 13.03 22.14
N ARG A 40 -13.78 12.05 23.05
CA ARG A 40 -12.46 11.68 23.59
C ARG A 40 -12.42 10.22 24.03
N PHE A 41 -12.11 9.29 23.12
CA PHE A 41 -11.74 7.95 23.57
C PHE A 41 -10.67 7.34 22.67
N ASN A 42 -9.49 7.14 23.26
CA ASN A 42 -8.58 6.11 22.82
C ASN A 42 -9.19 4.76 23.24
N VAL A 43 -9.62 3.95 22.26
CA VAL A 43 -10.19 2.61 22.52
C VAL A 43 -9.12 1.55 22.70
N SER A 44 -7.83 1.87 22.55
CA SER A 44 -6.73 0.89 22.62
C SER A 44 -6.61 0.21 23.98
N GLY A 45 -7.16 0.79 25.05
CA GLY A 45 -7.20 0.19 26.39
C GLY A 45 -8.42 -0.70 26.64
N ASN A 46 -9.33 -0.86 25.67
CA ASN A 46 -10.56 -1.62 25.83
C ASN A 46 -10.84 -2.48 24.59
N GLU A 47 -10.44 -3.75 24.66
CA GLU A 47 -10.58 -4.71 23.54
C GLU A 47 -12.02 -4.88 23.07
N LYS A 48 -13.00 -4.77 23.98
CA LYS A 48 -14.42 -4.85 23.61
C LYS A 48 -14.85 -3.68 22.74
N TRP A 49 -14.42 -2.47 23.08
CA TRP A 49 -14.71 -1.27 22.29
C TRP A 49 -13.94 -1.25 20.99
N LYS A 50 -12.65 -1.62 21.04
CA LYS A 50 -11.81 -1.75 19.85
C LYS A 50 -12.42 -2.75 18.85
N GLY A 51 -12.82 -3.93 19.31
CA GLY A 51 -13.48 -4.93 18.45
C GLY A 51 -14.81 -4.44 17.88
N ALA A 52 -15.61 -3.71 18.67
CA ALA A 52 -16.85 -3.09 18.17
C ALA A 52 -16.57 -2.06 17.05
N VAL A 53 -15.55 -1.21 17.25
CA VAL A 53 -15.12 -0.23 16.24
C VAL A 53 -14.61 -0.91 14.98
N GLU A 54 -13.79 -1.96 15.11
CA GLU A 54 -13.24 -2.72 13.97
C GLU A 54 -14.36 -3.37 13.14
N ARG A 55 -15.29 -4.08 13.80
CA ARG A 55 -16.44 -4.69 13.11
C ARG A 55 -17.31 -3.63 12.42
N TYR A 56 -17.59 -2.53 13.11
CA TYR A 56 -18.41 -1.46 12.54
C TYR A 56 -17.72 -0.73 11.38
N ALA A 57 -16.41 -0.48 11.46
CA ALA A 57 -15.63 0.07 10.37
C ALA A 57 -15.68 -0.81 9.12
N ARG A 58 -15.55 -2.13 9.29
CA ARG A 58 -15.72 -3.09 8.20
C ARG A 58 -17.10 -3.00 7.56
N SER A 59 -18.16 -2.86 8.36
CA SER A 59 -19.53 -2.74 7.84
C SER A 59 -19.79 -1.45 7.05
N LEU A 60 -19.00 -0.40 7.28
CA LEU A 60 -19.13 0.88 6.56
C LEU A 60 -18.29 0.95 5.27
N ARG A 61 -17.56 -0.09 4.88
CA ARG A 61 -16.71 -0.03 3.68
C ARG A 61 -17.53 0.34 2.44
N GLY A 62 -17.12 1.42 1.77
CA GLY A 62 -17.82 1.95 0.59
C GLY A 62 -19.02 2.86 0.92
N GLU A 63 -19.32 3.07 2.20
CA GLU A 63 -20.32 4.02 2.67
C GLU A 63 -19.68 5.34 3.14
N GLU A 64 -20.52 6.37 3.28
CA GLU A 64 -20.12 7.65 3.86
C GLU A 64 -19.66 7.48 5.32
N GLY A 65 -18.65 8.24 5.74
CA GLY A 65 -18.13 8.22 7.11
C GLY A 65 -17.16 7.08 7.42
N TYR A 66 -16.94 6.12 6.52
CA TYR A 66 -15.94 5.06 6.69
C TYR A 66 -14.54 5.61 7.01
N PHE A 67 -14.04 6.50 6.16
CA PHE A 67 -12.72 7.09 6.34
C PHE A 67 -12.61 7.91 7.62
N ASP A 68 -13.69 8.63 7.99
CA ASP A 68 -13.72 9.42 9.21
C ASP A 68 -13.66 8.54 10.46
N LEU A 69 -14.35 7.40 10.44
CA LEU A 69 -14.31 6.43 11.53
C LEU A 69 -12.91 5.80 11.66
N VAL A 70 -12.32 5.34 10.55
CA VAL A 70 -10.98 4.76 10.53
C VAL A 70 -9.94 5.77 11.03
N GLU A 71 -10.07 7.03 10.62
CA GLU A 71 -9.23 8.14 11.06
C GLU A 71 -9.39 8.42 12.55
N GLN A 72 -10.63 8.58 13.01
CA GLN A 72 -10.97 8.98 14.38
C GLN A 72 -10.50 7.94 15.40
N PHE A 73 -10.65 6.65 15.10
CA PHE A 73 -10.28 5.57 16.02
C PHE A 73 -8.95 4.89 15.69
N SER A 74 -8.25 5.34 14.63
CA SER A 74 -6.97 4.76 14.19
C SER A 74 -7.05 3.24 13.98
N VAL A 75 -8.06 2.80 13.23
CA VAL A 75 -8.40 1.37 13.04
C VAL A 75 -7.39 0.68 12.13
N LYS A 76 -6.29 0.17 12.71
CA LYS A 76 -5.20 -0.46 11.94
C LYS A 76 -5.63 -1.69 11.15
N GLY A 77 -6.65 -2.43 11.63
CA GLY A 77 -7.19 -3.61 10.94
C GLY A 77 -7.71 -3.31 9.53
N GLU A 78 -8.03 -2.06 9.22
CA GLU A 78 -8.53 -1.62 7.92
C GLU A 78 -7.41 -1.28 6.91
N ALA A 79 -6.14 -1.35 7.29
CA ALA A 79 -5.01 -1.08 6.40
C ALA A 79 -5.01 -1.93 5.10
N PRO A 80 -5.37 -3.23 5.10
CA PRO A 80 -5.50 -4.01 3.87
C PRO A 80 -6.56 -3.45 2.91
N GLU A 81 -7.72 -3.05 3.44
CA GLU A 81 -8.81 -2.47 2.65
C GLU A 81 -8.41 -1.10 2.07
N LEU A 82 -7.80 -0.23 2.90
CA LEU A 82 -7.29 1.07 2.43
C LEU A 82 -6.29 0.89 1.28
N MET A 83 -5.40 -0.10 1.37
CA MET A 83 -4.48 -0.41 0.29
C MET A 83 -5.22 -0.94 -0.95
N GLN A 84 -6.25 -1.77 -0.77
CA GLN A 84 -7.07 -2.26 -1.88
C GLN A 84 -7.78 -1.12 -2.60
N LEU A 85 -8.38 -0.17 -1.87
CA LEU A 85 -9.01 1.03 -2.43
C LEU A 85 -8.01 1.85 -3.26
N ALA A 86 -6.80 2.05 -2.73
CA ALA A 86 -5.73 2.76 -3.43
C ALA A 86 -5.25 2.03 -4.70
N GLN A 87 -5.33 0.70 -4.77
CA GLN A 87 -4.94 -0.09 -5.94
C GLN A 87 -6.06 -0.28 -6.97
N ARG A 88 -7.32 -0.22 -6.52
CA ARG A 88 -8.52 -0.44 -7.34
C ARG A 88 -8.68 0.69 -8.36
N ASP A 89 -8.76 1.92 -7.86
CA ASP A 89 -8.79 3.13 -8.68
C ASP A 89 -7.84 4.19 -8.12
N PRO A 90 -6.54 4.14 -8.49
CA PRO A 90 -5.54 5.09 -8.03
C PRO A 90 -5.78 6.55 -8.45
N SER A 91 -6.79 6.83 -9.29
CA SER A 91 -7.10 8.20 -9.73
C SER A 91 -8.22 8.87 -8.93
N SER A 92 -8.89 8.10 -8.07
CA SER A 92 -10.01 8.57 -7.25
C SER A 92 -9.55 9.39 -6.03
N GLY A 93 -10.46 10.24 -5.52
CA GLY A 93 -10.27 10.92 -4.24
C GLY A 93 -10.20 9.93 -3.06
N GLU A 94 -10.95 8.82 -3.12
CA GLU A 94 -10.91 7.73 -2.14
C GLU A 94 -9.50 7.13 -2.04
N ALA A 95 -8.83 6.89 -3.17
CA ALA A 95 -7.48 6.36 -3.17
C ALA A 95 -6.48 7.33 -2.52
N ALA A 96 -6.60 8.62 -2.77
CA ALA A 96 -5.76 9.63 -2.12
C ALA A 96 -5.98 9.66 -0.59
N LYS A 97 -7.25 9.63 -0.16
CA LYS A 97 -7.60 9.57 1.27
C LYS A 97 -7.08 8.28 1.93
N ALA A 98 -7.21 7.15 1.25
CA ALA A 98 -6.74 5.87 1.75
C ALA A 98 -5.21 5.84 1.96
N VAL A 99 -4.44 6.35 0.99
CA VAL A 99 -2.97 6.47 1.14
C VAL A 99 -2.60 7.41 2.29
N GLN A 100 -3.30 8.55 2.43
CA GLN A 100 -3.09 9.46 3.57
C GLN A 100 -3.32 8.77 4.91
N LEU A 101 -4.38 7.96 5.03
CA LEU A 101 -4.66 7.20 6.25
C LEU A 101 -3.63 6.11 6.52
N LEU A 102 -3.14 5.41 5.49
CA LEU A 102 -2.07 4.41 5.66
C LEU A 102 -0.80 5.02 6.29
N PHE A 103 -0.38 6.23 5.87
CA PHE A 103 0.70 6.94 6.55
C PHE A 103 0.35 7.27 8.00
N ARG A 104 -0.88 7.70 8.26
CA ARG A 104 -1.33 8.07 9.60
C ARG A 104 -1.39 6.88 10.56
N LEU A 105 -1.69 5.70 10.04
CA LEU A 105 -1.71 4.43 10.77
C LEU A 105 -0.31 3.82 10.95
N ASN A 106 0.73 4.44 10.36
CA ASN A 106 2.11 3.94 10.30
C ASN A 106 2.23 2.60 9.53
N GLU A 107 1.52 2.49 8.41
CA GLU A 107 1.49 1.32 7.52
C GLU A 107 2.31 1.55 6.24
N GLU A 108 3.41 2.33 6.31
CA GLU A 108 4.24 2.66 5.14
C GLU A 108 4.87 1.43 4.49
N GLU A 109 5.13 0.38 5.26
CA GLU A 109 5.67 -0.89 4.75
C GLU A 109 4.70 -1.54 3.75
N ARG A 110 3.39 -1.44 4.00
CA ARG A 110 2.36 -1.95 3.07
C ARG A 110 2.41 -1.22 1.73
N ILE A 111 2.61 0.09 1.77
CA ILE A 111 2.79 0.92 0.58
C ILE A 111 4.10 0.55 -0.12
N ALA A 112 5.20 0.37 0.63
CA ALA A 112 6.50 -0.03 0.11
C ALA A 112 6.40 -1.36 -0.67
N ASN A 113 5.70 -2.34 -0.09
CA ASN A 113 5.48 -3.64 -0.71
C ASN A 113 4.65 -3.53 -1.99
N ALA A 114 3.60 -2.70 -2.00
CA ALA A 114 2.81 -2.45 -3.20
C ALA A 114 3.64 -1.78 -4.31
N LEU A 115 4.55 -0.87 -3.95
CA LEU A 115 5.45 -0.21 -4.89
C LEU A 115 6.53 -1.15 -5.45
N ALA A 116 6.94 -2.17 -4.69
CA ALA A 116 7.95 -3.14 -5.11
C ALA A 116 7.38 -4.31 -5.94
N ALA A 117 6.20 -4.81 -5.56
CA ALA A 117 5.59 -6.00 -6.18
C ALA A 117 4.57 -5.69 -7.29
N GLY A 118 4.15 -4.44 -7.43
CA GLY A 118 3.08 -4.04 -8.34
C GLY A 118 3.48 -3.98 -9.82
N PRO A 119 2.52 -4.12 -10.75
CA PRO A 119 2.74 -3.80 -12.16
C PRO A 119 3.18 -2.34 -12.34
N LYS A 120 4.14 -2.06 -13.25
CA LYS A 120 4.72 -0.71 -13.47
C LYS A 120 3.68 0.42 -13.50
N LYS A 121 2.57 0.23 -14.23
CA LYS A 121 1.49 1.23 -14.34
C LYS A 121 0.84 1.54 -12.98
N LYS A 122 0.52 0.51 -12.19
CA LYS A 122 -0.07 0.65 -10.85
C LYS A 122 0.94 1.26 -9.88
N THR A 123 2.20 0.81 -9.92
CA THR A 123 3.29 1.36 -9.10
C THR A 123 3.48 2.85 -9.32
N VAL A 124 3.50 3.32 -10.59
CA VAL A 124 3.61 4.76 -10.90
C VAL A 124 2.41 5.54 -10.34
N ALA A 125 1.20 4.99 -10.45
CA ALA A 125 0.00 5.65 -9.94
C ALA A 125 0.01 5.74 -8.40
N ILE A 126 0.38 4.67 -7.71
CA ILE A 126 0.54 4.65 -6.25
C ILE A 126 1.66 5.61 -5.81
N ALA A 127 2.78 5.64 -6.52
CA ALA A 127 3.87 6.59 -6.23
C ALA A 127 3.41 8.05 -6.35
N LYS A 128 2.55 8.35 -7.34
CA LYS A 128 1.92 9.66 -7.48
C LYS A 128 1.02 10.00 -6.30
N LEU A 129 0.19 9.06 -5.84
CA LEU A 129 -0.63 9.24 -4.63
C LEU A 129 0.22 9.52 -3.39
N VAL A 130 1.29 8.76 -3.20
CA VAL A 130 2.26 9.00 -2.11
C VAL A 130 2.85 10.41 -2.21
N GLY A 131 3.17 10.87 -3.43
CA GLY A 131 3.66 12.24 -3.66
C GLY A 131 2.68 13.33 -3.21
N PHE A 132 1.37 13.09 -3.29
CA PHE A 132 0.35 14.03 -2.82
C PHE A 132 0.23 14.13 -1.30
N VAL A 133 0.71 13.14 -0.54
CA VAL A 133 0.65 13.17 0.94
C VAL A 133 1.61 14.22 1.52
N GLN A 134 2.70 14.55 0.83
CA GLN A 134 3.65 15.63 1.17
C GLN A 134 4.30 15.56 2.57
N THR A 135 4.25 14.42 3.27
CA THR A 135 4.91 14.23 4.57
C THR A 135 6.38 13.82 4.43
N PRO A 136 7.22 14.01 5.47
CA PRO A 136 8.60 13.50 5.47
C PRO A 136 8.68 11.99 5.25
N ALA A 137 7.74 11.23 5.83
CA ALA A 137 7.64 9.78 5.64
C ALA A 137 7.37 9.41 4.18
N ALA A 138 6.42 10.11 3.53
CA ALA A 138 6.12 9.90 2.11
C ALA A 138 7.31 10.21 1.20
N LYS A 139 8.02 11.32 1.45
CA LYS A 139 9.25 11.68 0.71
C LYS A 139 10.32 10.60 0.88
N LYS A 140 10.59 10.18 2.12
CA LYS A 140 11.56 9.12 2.43
C LYS A 140 11.21 7.80 1.74
N LEU A 141 9.93 7.44 1.70
CA LEU A 141 9.45 6.24 1.01
C LEU A 141 9.72 6.29 -0.50
N LEU A 142 9.42 7.42 -1.14
CA LEU A 142 9.66 7.61 -2.58
C LEU A 142 11.16 7.61 -2.92
N GLU A 143 12.00 8.26 -2.11
CA GLU A 143 13.45 8.22 -2.33
C GLU A 143 14.00 6.81 -2.20
N LYS A 144 13.56 6.04 -1.19
CA LYS A 144 13.92 4.63 -1.04
C LYS A 144 13.47 3.79 -2.24
N HIS A 145 12.28 4.03 -2.76
CA HIS A 145 11.78 3.34 -3.95
C HIS A 145 12.61 3.69 -5.19
N ARG A 146 12.97 4.96 -5.35
CA ARG A 146 13.80 5.45 -6.47
C ARG A 146 15.20 4.87 -6.44
N THR A 147 15.85 4.78 -5.28
CA THR A 147 17.21 4.20 -5.20
C THR A 147 17.20 2.70 -5.49
N THR A 148 16.15 1.99 -5.06
CA THR A 148 15.99 0.55 -5.30
C THR A 148 15.64 0.24 -6.77
N ASN A 149 14.85 1.11 -7.42
CA ASN A 149 14.37 0.92 -8.79
C ASN A 149 15.03 1.84 -9.81
N LYS A 150 16.15 2.49 -9.46
CA LYS A 150 16.94 3.26 -10.42
C LYS A 150 17.32 2.29 -11.54
N PRO A 151 16.85 2.47 -12.78
CA PRO A 151 17.37 1.68 -13.87
C PRO A 151 18.88 1.89 -13.86
N ALA A 152 19.66 0.80 -13.95
CA ALA A 152 21.10 0.89 -14.14
C ALA A 152 21.30 1.94 -15.22
N SER A 153 21.97 3.03 -14.86
CA SER A 153 22.29 4.10 -15.79
C SER A 153 23.38 3.55 -16.70
N THR A 154 23.02 2.62 -17.60
CA THR A 154 23.84 2.27 -18.74
C THR A 154 23.67 3.40 -19.75
N VAL A 155 24.14 4.59 -19.38
CA VAL A 155 24.79 5.42 -20.39
C VAL A 155 25.99 4.57 -20.75
N ALA A 156 25.95 3.92 -21.91
CA ALA A 156 27.12 3.30 -22.47
C ALA A 156 28.19 4.40 -22.55
N SER A 157 29.14 4.37 -21.61
CA SER A 157 30.45 4.95 -21.80
C SER A 157 31.07 4.13 -22.93
N GLY A 158 30.86 4.53 -24.18
CA GLY A 158 31.09 3.62 -25.29
C GLY A 158 30.78 4.16 -26.68
N ALA A 159 31.21 5.38 -26.97
CA ALA A 159 31.81 5.71 -28.26
C ALA A 159 32.70 6.95 -28.04
N PRO A 160 34.04 6.87 -28.13
CA PRO A 160 34.80 8.09 -28.34
C PRO A 160 34.27 8.73 -29.62
N ALA A 161 33.92 10.00 -29.57
CA ALA A 161 33.70 10.78 -30.78
C ALA A 161 35.01 10.71 -31.59
N ILE A 162 35.02 9.98 -32.70
CA ILE A 162 36.22 9.82 -33.55
C ILE A 162 36.57 11.12 -34.29
N ILE A 163 35.74 12.15 -34.20
CA ILE A 163 35.97 13.42 -34.89
C ILE A 163 35.66 14.56 -33.92
N THR A 164 36.70 15.13 -33.32
CA THR A 164 36.60 16.29 -32.41
C THR A 164 37.36 17.51 -32.91
N GLY A 165 37.95 17.45 -34.10
CA GLY A 165 38.72 18.56 -34.68
C GLY A 165 38.29 18.93 -36.10
N SER A 166 38.41 20.22 -36.44
CA SER A 166 38.28 20.71 -37.82
C SER A 166 39.37 20.20 -38.76
N GLU A 167 40.45 19.64 -38.22
CA GLU A 167 41.53 19.00 -38.98
C GLU A 167 41.14 17.63 -39.56
N ASP A 168 40.24 16.89 -38.90
CA ASP A 168 39.79 15.55 -39.33
C ASP A 168 38.86 15.59 -40.56
N ILE A 169 38.27 16.76 -40.85
CA ILE A 169 37.39 16.95 -42.02
C ILE A 169 38.22 17.12 -43.31
N ALA A 170 39.46 17.62 -43.20
CA ALA A 170 40.32 17.89 -44.36
C ALA A 170 40.90 16.60 -45.00
N THR A 171 40.95 15.49 -44.25
CA THR A 171 41.44 14.19 -44.74
C THR A 171 40.39 13.36 -45.48
N LEU A 172 39.10 13.76 -45.45
CA LEU A 172 38.00 13.09 -46.16
C LEU A 172 37.68 13.69 -47.55
N ALA A 173 38.35 14.78 -47.92
CA ALA A 173 38.13 15.50 -49.18
C ALA A 173 39.24 15.25 -50.23
N ARG A 174 39.79 14.03 -50.28
CA ARG A 174 40.74 13.59 -51.31
C ARG A 174 40.22 12.32 -51.98
#